data_AF-A0A2U1JYK4-F1
#
_entry.id   AF-A0A2U1JYK4-F1
#
_cell.length_a   1.000
_cell.length_b   1.000
_cell.length_c   1.000
_cell.angle_alpha   90.00
_cell.angle_beta   90.00
_cell.angle_gamma   90.00
#
_symmetry.space_group_name_H-M   'P 1'
#
loop_
_entity.id
_entity.type
_entity.pdbx_description
1 polymer ?
#
loop_
_entity_poly.entity_id
_entity_poly.type
_entity_poly.pdbx_seq_one_letter_code
_entity_poly.pdbx_strand_id
1 'polypeptide(L)'
;MSKLISELKGLKSVLLFAPFTYYLLVILSILMADEPKTIFYYNEMIMLPLIVMMAGLLFQREFSGSMMEIYATFPVSLIAMLLRKVLFLVVIIFTLHLGWTFIYLAKFDMMETTVFAYSGAKPAFKSTSILHLFFQAFPGYLFISSIVASGLIFSKQLYGGWLLGFAVWMFFSLMGNEWNGPFSLYTIYIREDTAFWLNQLLLLLFACGLTIISAIQLNKRTRWIVLEEE
;
A
#
# COMPACT_ATOMS: atom_id res chain seq x y z
N MET A 1 -29.20 1.40 -1.40
CA MET A 1 -27.98 1.65 -2.22
C MET A 1 -26.87 0.74 -1.74
N SER A 2 -26.22 -0.04 -2.62
CA SER A 2 -25.15 -0.98 -2.21
C SER A 2 -23.97 -0.24 -1.56
N LYS A 3 -23.43 -0.77 -0.46
CA LYS A 3 -22.26 -0.19 0.25
C LYS A 3 -21.07 -0.01 -0.70
N LEU A 4 -20.90 -0.91 -1.67
CA LEU A 4 -19.85 -0.86 -2.69
C LEU A 4 -19.96 0.39 -3.57
N ILE A 5 -21.17 0.71 -4.06
CA ILE A 5 -21.41 1.88 -4.92
C ILE A 5 -21.09 3.18 -4.16
N SER A 6 -21.35 3.21 -2.85
CA SER A 6 -21.00 4.35 -2.00
C SER A 6 -19.49 4.55 -1.90
N GLU A 7 -18.71 3.48 -1.70
CA GLU A 7 -17.24 3.55 -1.63
C GLU A 7 -16.65 4.01 -2.97
N LEU A 8 -17.16 3.50 -4.09
CA LEU A 8 -16.69 3.87 -5.44
C LEU A 8 -16.96 5.33 -5.81
N LYS A 9 -17.92 6.01 -5.17
CA LYS A 9 -18.16 7.45 -5.41
C LYS A 9 -16.96 8.31 -5.00
N GLY A 10 -16.19 7.90 -3.99
CA GLY A 10 -14.98 8.61 -3.58
C GLY A 10 -13.89 8.63 -4.65
N LEU A 11 -13.90 7.64 -5.56
CA LEU A 11 -12.94 7.52 -6.65
C LEU A 11 -13.26 8.43 -7.84
N LYS A 12 -14.39 9.13 -7.88
CA LYS A 12 -14.73 10.07 -8.97
C LYS A 12 -13.98 11.41 -8.91
N SER A 13 -12.98 11.50 -8.03
CA SER A 13 -12.16 12.69 -7.83
C SER A 13 -11.15 12.90 -8.96
N VAL A 14 -10.84 14.15 -9.27
CA VAL A 14 -9.73 14.51 -10.18
C VAL A 14 -8.41 13.90 -9.70
N LEU A 15 -8.26 13.68 -8.39
CA LEU A 15 -7.08 13.05 -7.79
C LEU A 15 -6.90 11.58 -8.20
N LEU A 16 -7.93 10.89 -8.71
CA LEU A 16 -7.79 9.55 -9.30
C LEU A 16 -6.90 9.56 -10.55
N PHE A 17 -6.81 10.69 -11.25
CA PHE A 17 -6.01 10.81 -12.46
C PHE A 17 -4.53 10.54 -12.20
N ALA A 18 -4.01 10.90 -11.03
CA ALA A 18 -2.60 10.70 -10.69
C ALA A 18 -2.19 9.21 -10.63
N PRO A 19 -2.79 8.34 -9.78
CA PRO A 19 -2.44 6.92 -9.78
C PRO A 19 -2.83 6.21 -11.08
N PHE A 20 -3.91 6.62 -11.75
CA PHE A 20 -4.28 6.04 -13.04
C PHE A 20 -3.22 6.33 -14.12
N THR A 21 -2.80 7.60 -14.25
CA THR A 21 -1.75 8.00 -15.20
C THR A 21 -0.43 7.35 -14.84
N TYR A 22 -0.08 7.30 -13.56
CA TYR A 22 1.11 6.58 -13.08
C TYR A 22 1.08 5.11 -13.51
N TYR A 23 -0.03 4.40 -13.25
CA TYR A 23 -0.18 3.01 -13.66
C TYR A 23 -0.09 2.85 -15.19
N LEU A 24 -0.70 3.74 -15.96
CA LEU A 24 -0.61 3.71 -17.42
C LEU A 24 0.84 3.90 -17.91
N LEU A 25 1.60 4.82 -17.29
CA LEU A 25 3.01 5.00 -17.61
C LEU A 25 3.84 3.75 -17.32
N VAL A 26 3.51 3.01 -16.25
CA VAL A 26 4.14 1.73 -15.94
C VAL A 26 3.82 0.70 -17.03
N ILE A 27 2.56 0.57 -17.43
CA ILE A 27 2.18 -0.33 -18.53
C ILE A 27 2.90 0.05 -19.83
N LEU A 28 2.93 1.33 -20.18
CA LEU A 28 3.66 1.80 -21.36
C LEU A 28 5.16 1.49 -21.25
N SER A 29 5.77 1.64 -20.08
CA SER A 29 7.18 1.30 -19.88
C SER A 29 7.47 -0.19 -20.11
N ILE A 30 6.55 -1.08 -19.74
CA ILE A 30 6.64 -2.51 -20.03
C ILE A 30 6.51 -2.72 -21.54
N LEU A 31 5.47 -2.14 -22.17
CA LEU A 31 5.19 -2.31 -23.59
C LEU A 31 6.24 -1.72 -24.52
N MET A 32 7.00 -0.71 -24.08
CA MET A 32 8.05 -0.05 -24.87
C MET A 32 9.46 -0.58 -24.58
N ALA A 33 9.66 -1.42 -23.57
CA ALA A 33 10.98 -1.97 -23.25
C ALA A 33 11.44 -3.02 -24.27
N ASP A 34 12.67 -2.90 -24.79
CA ASP A 34 13.23 -3.87 -25.74
C ASP A 34 13.55 -5.22 -25.07
N GLU A 35 13.92 -5.18 -23.79
CA GLU A 35 14.36 -6.34 -23.01
C GLU A 35 13.62 -6.45 -21.66
N PRO A 36 13.48 -7.67 -21.11
CA PRO A 36 12.85 -7.89 -19.81
C PRO A 36 13.68 -7.27 -18.68
N LYS A 37 13.16 -6.24 -18.03
CA LYS A 37 13.71 -5.70 -16.78
C LYS A 37 13.28 -6.56 -15.60
N THR A 38 14.14 -6.73 -14.59
CA THR A 38 13.80 -7.48 -13.38
C THR A 38 12.45 -7.05 -12.80
N ILE A 39 11.51 -7.99 -12.65
CA ILE A 39 10.13 -7.66 -12.29
C ILE A 39 9.99 -7.05 -10.89
N PHE A 40 11.02 -7.21 -10.05
CA PHE A 40 11.21 -6.50 -8.79
C PHE A 40 10.94 -4.99 -8.91
N TYR A 41 11.43 -4.32 -9.97
CA TYR A 41 11.25 -2.87 -10.11
C TYR A 41 9.78 -2.48 -10.20
N TYR A 42 8.98 -3.27 -10.92
CA TYR A 42 7.54 -3.05 -11.05
C TYR A 42 6.82 -3.44 -9.76
N ASN A 43 7.16 -4.60 -9.21
CA ASN A 43 6.49 -5.17 -8.04
C ASN A 43 6.75 -4.34 -6.79
N GLU A 44 7.97 -3.90 -6.50
CA GLU A 44 8.27 -3.27 -5.22
C GLU A 44 8.51 -1.77 -5.36
N MET A 45 9.42 -1.34 -6.24
CA MET A 45 9.77 0.08 -6.35
C MET A 45 8.62 0.94 -6.88
N ILE A 46 7.94 0.45 -7.92
CA ILE A 46 6.87 1.19 -8.58
C ILE A 46 5.53 1.04 -7.87
N MET A 47 5.24 -0.12 -7.26
CA MET A 47 3.96 -0.38 -6.60
C MET A 47 3.77 0.42 -5.31
N LEU A 48 4.81 0.59 -4.49
CA LEU A 48 4.70 1.27 -3.20
C LEU A 48 4.15 2.71 -3.30
N PRO A 49 4.64 3.61 -4.18
CA PRO A 49 4.06 4.94 -4.32
C PRO A 49 2.63 4.89 -4.88
N LEU A 50 2.31 3.91 -5.73
CA LEU A 50 0.94 3.70 -6.22
C LEU A 50 0.00 3.32 -5.06
N ILE A 51 0.46 2.45 -4.15
CA ILE A 51 -0.28 2.09 -2.93
C ILE A 51 -0.50 3.32 -2.06
N VAL A 52 0.52 4.17 -1.87
CA VAL A 52 0.37 5.40 -1.08
C VAL A 52 -0.73 6.30 -1.65
N MET A 53 -0.74 6.51 -2.96
CA MET A 53 -1.76 7.30 -3.65
C MET A 53 -3.16 6.66 -3.47
N MET A 54 -3.29 5.37 -3.77
CA MET A 54 -4.58 4.65 -3.70
C MET A 54 -5.12 4.56 -2.28
N ALA A 55 -4.25 4.32 -1.30
CA ALA A 55 -4.63 4.27 0.11
C ALA A 55 -5.27 5.59 0.55
N GLY A 56 -4.65 6.73 0.28
CA GLY A 56 -5.26 8.02 0.63
C GLY A 56 -6.54 8.32 -0.16
N LEU A 57 -6.58 8.01 -1.46
CA LEU A 57 -7.80 8.19 -2.27
C LEU A 57 -9.01 7.44 -1.72
N LEU A 58 -8.81 6.24 -1.20
CA LEU A 58 -9.91 5.47 -0.60
C LEU A 58 -10.54 6.14 0.62
N PHE A 59 -9.79 6.98 1.33
CA PHE A 59 -10.27 7.76 2.47
C PHE A 59 -10.56 9.22 2.13
N GLN A 60 -10.41 9.63 0.86
CA GLN A 60 -10.57 11.01 0.44
C GLN A 60 -11.93 11.56 0.86
N ARG A 61 -13.02 10.82 0.64
CA ARG A 61 -14.37 11.31 0.93
C ARG A 61 -14.56 11.61 2.41
N GLU A 62 -14.01 10.77 3.28
CA GLU A 62 -14.16 10.91 4.73
C GLU A 62 -13.28 12.02 5.28
N PHE A 63 -12.07 12.20 4.74
CA PHE A 63 -11.06 13.14 5.25
C PHE A 63 -10.93 14.43 4.42
N SER A 64 -11.81 14.66 3.44
CA SER A 64 -11.91 15.93 2.71
C SER A 64 -13.01 16.80 3.31
N GLY A 65 -12.66 18.00 3.78
CA GLY A 65 -13.59 18.92 4.45
C GLY A 65 -14.10 18.36 5.80
N SER A 66 -15.30 18.77 6.20
CA SER A 66 -15.92 18.38 7.49
C SER A 66 -16.72 17.07 7.42
N MET A 67 -16.52 16.22 6.40
CA MET A 67 -17.31 15.00 6.23
C MET A 67 -17.11 13.98 7.36
N MET A 68 -15.92 13.93 7.96
CA MET A 68 -15.63 13.02 9.06
C MET A 68 -16.49 13.29 10.29
N GLU A 69 -16.83 14.55 10.54
CA GLU A 69 -17.75 14.97 11.60
C GLU A 69 -19.15 14.39 11.38
N ILE A 70 -19.64 14.43 10.14
CA ILE A 70 -20.90 13.81 9.75
C ILE A 70 -20.86 12.30 10.01
N TYR A 71 -19.78 11.61 9.63
CA TYR A 71 -19.63 10.18 9.93
C TYR A 71 -19.56 9.88 11.43
N ALA A 72 -19.02 10.81 12.23
CA ALA A 72 -18.91 10.67 13.67
C ALA A 72 -20.23 10.92 14.41
N THR A 73 -21.17 11.65 13.83
CA THR A 73 -22.51 11.89 14.43
C THR A 73 -23.52 10.80 14.09
N PHE A 74 -23.38 10.08 12.96
CA PHE A 74 -24.25 8.95 12.62
C PHE A 74 -23.84 7.64 13.34
N PRO A 75 -24.78 6.71 13.63
CA PRO A 75 -24.49 5.43 14.30
C PRO A 75 -23.82 4.39 13.38
N VAL A 76 -22.85 4.81 12.56
CA VAL A 76 -22.07 3.93 11.68
C VAL A 76 -20.78 3.51 12.38
N SER A 77 -20.45 2.21 12.37
CA SER A 77 -19.16 1.75 12.91
C SER A 77 -18.00 2.25 12.05
N LEU A 78 -17.20 3.17 12.59
CA LEU A 78 -16.00 3.72 11.94
C LEU A 78 -14.89 2.67 11.82
N ILE A 79 -14.78 1.75 12.79
CA ILE A 79 -13.88 0.59 12.71
C ILE A 79 -14.26 -0.28 11.51
N ALA A 80 -15.56 -0.60 11.35
CA ALA A 80 -16.01 -1.39 10.21
C ALA A 80 -15.77 -0.68 8.88
N MET A 81 -15.81 0.67 8.84
CA MET A 81 -15.44 1.45 7.66
C MET A 81 -13.95 1.30 7.33
N LEU A 82 -13.06 1.47 8.33
CA LEU A 82 -11.62 1.27 8.17
C LEU A 82 -11.31 -0.14 7.63
N LEU A 83 -11.85 -1.18 8.25
CA LEU A 83 -11.62 -2.56 7.82
C LEU A 83 -12.11 -2.84 6.40
N ARG A 84 -13.27 -2.30 6.02
CA ARG A 84 -13.78 -2.43 4.63
C ARG A 84 -12.85 -1.74 3.63
N LYS A 85 -12.36 -0.54 3.95
CA LYS A 85 -11.44 0.19 3.04
C LYS A 85 -10.08 -0.49 2.94
N VAL A 86 -9.57 -1.05 4.03
CA VAL A 86 -8.35 -1.89 4.01
C VAL A 86 -8.55 -3.11 3.13
N LEU A 87 -9.66 -3.84 3.30
CA LEU A 87 -9.98 -4.99 2.44
C LEU A 87 -10.09 -4.58 0.96
N PHE A 88 -10.75 -3.48 0.68
CA PHE A 88 -10.91 -2.98 -0.69
C PHE A 88 -9.58 -2.53 -1.29
N LEU A 89 -8.69 -1.94 -0.49
CA LEU A 89 -7.33 -1.61 -0.90
C LEU A 89 -6.54 -2.88 -1.25
N VAL A 90 -6.61 -3.94 -0.44
CA VAL A 90 -5.97 -5.23 -0.76
C VAL A 90 -6.44 -5.78 -2.10
N VAL A 91 -7.74 -5.71 -2.38
CA VAL A 91 -8.31 -6.15 -3.68
C VAL A 91 -7.78 -5.29 -4.82
N ILE A 92 -7.71 -3.96 -4.66
CA ILE A 92 -7.13 -3.05 -5.66
C ILE A 92 -5.66 -3.39 -5.92
N ILE A 93 -4.85 -3.53 -4.86
CA ILE A 93 -3.43 -3.86 -4.94
C ILE A 93 -3.24 -5.18 -5.71
N PHE A 94 -4.00 -6.20 -5.35
CA PHE A 94 -3.96 -7.48 -6.04
C PHE A 94 -4.35 -7.35 -7.52
N THR A 95 -5.38 -6.56 -7.84
CA THR A 95 -5.84 -6.35 -9.21
C THR A 95 -4.81 -5.62 -10.06
N LEU A 96 -4.21 -4.55 -9.53
CA LEU A 96 -3.16 -3.79 -10.20
C LEU A 96 -1.91 -4.65 -10.46
N HIS A 97 -1.52 -5.45 -9.45
CA HIS A 97 -0.44 -6.42 -9.55
C HIS A 97 -0.70 -7.45 -10.65
N LEU A 98 -1.89 -8.07 -10.66
CA LEU A 98 -2.28 -8.99 -11.73
C LEU A 98 -2.20 -8.31 -13.09
N GLY A 99 -2.76 -7.11 -13.23
CA GLY A 99 -2.81 -6.38 -14.48
C GLY A 99 -1.44 -6.23 -15.15
N TRP A 100 -0.45 -5.68 -14.45
CA TRP A 100 0.88 -5.51 -15.07
C TRP A 100 1.66 -6.82 -15.18
N THR A 101 1.45 -7.79 -14.28
CA THR A 101 2.22 -9.04 -14.31
C THR A 101 1.76 -9.91 -15.47
N PHE A 102 0.46 -9.90 -15.79
CA PHE A 102 -0.07 -10.54 -16.99
C PHE A 102 0.45 -9.86 -18.26
N ILE A 103 0.47 -8.52 -18.31
CA ILE A 103 1.01 -7.78 -19.46
C ILE A 103 2.50 -8.06 -19.63
N TYR A 104 3.27 -8.07 -18.55
CA TYR A 104 4.69 -8.39 -18.55
C TYR A 104 4.93 -9.81 -19.07
N LEU A 105 4.19 -10.80 -18.55
CA LEU A 105 4.32 -12.19 -18.95
C LEU A 105 3.90 -12.39 -20.42
N ALA A 106 2.84 -11.72 -20.88
CA ALA A 106 2.40 -11.79 -22.27
C ALA A 106 3.40 -11.16 -23.26
N LYS A 107 4.24 -10.24 -22.79
CA LYS A 107 5.25 -9.58 -23.62
C LYS A 107 6.56 -10.36 -23.68
N PHE A 108 7.03 -10.87 -22.54
CA PHE A 108 8.37 -11.43 -22.41
C PHE A 108 8.40 -12.95 -22.22
N ASP A 109 7.24 -13.60 -22.09
CA ASP A 109 7.06 -15.06 -21.88
C ASP A 109 7.78 -15.66 -20.66
N MET A 110 8.41 -14.83 -19.83
CA MET A 110 9.15 -15.24 -18.65
C MET A 110 9.04 -14.20 -17.55
N MET A 111 9.22 -14.65 -16.31
CA MET A 111 9.22 -13.79 -15.13
C MET A 111 10.32 -14.24 -14.17
N GLU A 112 11.46 -13.57 -14.25
CA GLU A 112 12.61 -13.87 -13.41
C GLU A 112 12.85 -12.77 -12.39
N THR A 113 13.14 -13.20 -11.16
CA THR A 113 13.46 -12.32 -10.06
C THR A 113 14.28 -13.06 -9.02
N THR A 114 14.83 -12.30 -8.08
CA THR A 114 15.39 -12.85 -6.85
C THR A 114 14.26 -13.37 -5.97
N VAL A 115 14.22 -14.69 -5.81
CA VAL A 115 13.26 -15.38 -4.96
C VAL A 115 13.89 -15.66 -3.60
N PHE A 116 13.19 -15.25 -2.54
CA PHE A 116 13.61 -15.46 -1.17
C PHE A 116 12.89 -16.64 -0.54
N ALA A 117 13.65 -17.51 0.14
CA ALA A 117 13.08 -18.69 0.78
C ALA A 117 12.61 -18.38 2.20
N TYR A 118 11.37 -18.71 2.52
CA TYR A 118 10.82 -18.62 3.88
C TYR A 118 11.55 -19.55 4.87
N SER A 119 12.19 -20.62 4.39
CA SER A 119 13.01 -21.52 5.21
C SER A 119 14.35 -20.92 5.67
N GLY A 120 14.69 -19.70 5.23
CA GLY A 120 15.99 -19.08 5.52
C GLY A 120 17.12 -19.52 4.58
N ALA A 121 16.82 -20.27 3.53
CA ALA A 121 17.80 -20.57 2.48
C ALA A 121 18.20 -19.28 1.73
N LYS A 122 19.41 -19.28 1.15
CA LYS A 122 19.93 -18.14 0.40
C LYS A 122 19.00 -17.76 -0.76
N PRO A 123 18.83 -16.47 -1.05
CA PRO A 123 18.05 -16.02 -2.20
C PRO A 123 18.67 -16.52 -3.50
N ALA A 124 17.82 -16.82 -4.48
CA ALA A 124 18.25 -17.31 -5.80
C ALA A 124 17.50 -16.58 -6.91
N PHE A 125 18.21 -16.21 -7.98
CA PHE A 125 17.60 -15.66 -9.18
C PHE A 125 17.01 -16.80 -10.01
N LYS A 126 15.68 -16.81 -10.18
CA LYS A 126 14.97 -17.87 -10.91
C LYS A 126 13.62 -17.39 -11.41
N SER A 127 13.02 -18.20 -12.27
CA SER A 127 11.63 -18.04 -12.67
C SER A 127 10.68 -18.14 -11.46
N THR A 128 9.67 -17.28 -11.42
CA THR A 128 8.71 -17.18 -10.33
C THR A 128 7.27 -17.15 -10.84
N SER A 129 6.32 -17.42 -9.95
CA SER A 129 4.89 -17.31 -10.24
C SER A 129 4.34 -15.94 -9.81
N ILE A 130 3.26 -15.51 -10.46
CA ILE A 130 2.55 -14.26 -10.14
C ILE A 130 2.19 -14.19 -8.64
N LEU A 131 1.72 -15.30 -8.08
CA LEU A 131 1.33 -15.37 -6.68
C LEU A 131 2.53 -15.32 -5.74
N HIS A 132 3.62 -16.01 -6.07
CA HIS A 132 4.81 -15.96 -5.24
C HIS A 132 5.40 -14.55 -5.18
N LEU A 133 5.46 -13.87 -6.33
CA LEU A 133 5.88 -12.48 -6.44
C LEU A 133 4.98 -11.54 -5.61
N PHE A 134 3.65 -11.76 -5.64
CA PHE A 134 2.71 -10.99 -4.82
C PHE A 134 2.98 -11.18 -3.33
N PHE A 135 3.02 -12.43 -2.86
CA PHE A 135 3.17 -12.73 -1.43
C PHE A 135 4.53 -12.31 -0.87
N GLN A 136 5.58 -12.29 -1.70
CA GLN A 136 6.90 -11.79 -1.32
C GLN A 136 6.88 -10.29 -0.96
N ALA A 137 6.06 -9.48 -1.65
CA ALA A 137 5.96 -8.03 -1.42
C ALA A 137 4.74 -7.62 -0.57
N PHE A 138 3.78 -8.52 -0.39
CA PHE A 138 2.48 -8.23 0.24
C PHE A 138 2.59 -7.65 1.66
N PRO A 139 3.46 -8.14 2.56
CA PRO A 139 3.68 -7.50 3.86
C PRO A 139 4.12 -6.05 3.77
N GLY A 140 4.99 -5.70 2.82
CA GLY A 140 5.41 -4.32 2.57
C GLY A 140 4.25 -3.45 2.11
N TYR A 141 3.40 -3.98 1.23
CA TYR A 141 2.18 -3.31 0.77
C TYR A 141 1.21 -3.02 1.92
N LEU A 142 0.99 -3.99 2.81
CA LEU A 142 0.14 -3.82 3.97
C LEU A 142 0.72 -2.79 4.93
N PHE A 143 2.02 -2.87 5.22
CA PHE A 143 2.69 -1.94 6.11
C PHE A 143 2.58 -0.50 5.61
N ILE A 144 2.90 -0.22 4.35
CA ILE A 144 2.81 1.15 3.82
C ILE A 144 1.36 1.65 3.79
N SER A 145 0.40 0.77 3.48
CA SER A 145 -1.04 1.09 3.54
C SER A 145 -1.47 1.48 4.95
N SER A 146 -1.03 0.72 5.95
CA SER A 146 -1.32 0.98 7.37
C SER A 146 -0.67 2.29 7.84
N ILE A 147 0.54 2.59 7.39
CA ILE A 147 1.21 3.88 7.65
C ILE A 147 0.37 5.05 7.11
N VAL A 148 -0.09 4.97 5.87
CA VAL A 148 -0.95 6.01 5.28
C VAL A 148 -2.23 6.15 6.08
N ALA A 149 -2.93 5.05 6.36
CA ALA A 149 -4.17 5.06 7.13
C ALA A 149 -3.97 5.66 8.53
N SER A 150 -2.89 5.32 9.22
CA SER A 150 -2.51 5.93 10.50
C SER A 150 -2.26 7.42 10.34
N GLY A 151 -1.46 7.85 9.36
CA GLY A 151 -1.18 9.27 9.11
C GLY A 151 -2.45 10.08 8.88
N LEU A 152 -3.42 9.54 8.12
CA LEU A 152 -4.75 10.15 7.93
C LEU A 152 -5.49 10.32 9.26
N ILE A 153 -5.59 9.24 10.03
CA ILE A 153 -6.36 9.20 11.27
C ILE A 153 -5.73 10.10 12.35
N PHE A 154 -4.39 10.15 12.42
CA PHE A 154 -3.68 10.97 13.38
C PHE A 154 -3.69 12.46 13.03
N SER A 155 -3.50 12.81 11.76
CA SER A 155 -3.54 14.21 11.32
C SER A 155 -4.95 14.77 11.18
N LYS A 156 -5.96 13.88 11.08
CA LYS A 156 -7.33 14.23 10.64
C LYS A 156 -7.38 14.88 9.25
N GLN A 157 -6.35 14.71 8.44
CA GLN A 157 -6.22 15.35 7.13
C GLN A 157 -5.74 14.36 6.07
N LEU A 158 -6.24 14.52 4.84
CA LEU A 158 -5.83 13.68 3.71
C LEU A 158 -4.33 13.74 3.44
N TYR A 159 -3.77 14.94 3.43
CA TYR A 159 -2.36 15.18 3.14
C TYR A 159 -1.43 14.59 4.20
N GLY A 160 -1.84 14.49 5.47
CA GLY A 160 -1.01 13.90 6.52
C GLY A 160 -0.76 12.41 6.30
N GLY A 161 -1.74 11.68 5.78
CA GLY A 161 -1.58 10.29 5.38
C GLY A 161 -0.63 10.12 4.20
N TRP A 162 -0.84 10.89 3.13
CA TRP A 162 0.04 10.86 1.97
C TRP A 162 1.46 11.26 2.31
N LEU A 163 1.66 12.37 3.02
CA LEU A 163 2.98 12.85 3.43
C LEU A 163 3.73 11.77 4.20
N LEU A 164 3.08 11.13 5.18
CA LEU A 164 3.71 10.10 5.99
C LEU A 164 4.05 8.85 5.16
N GLY A 165 3.14 8.38 4.31
CA GLY A 165 3.40 7.26 3.41
C GLY A 165 4.53 7.54 2.42
N PHE A 166 4.52 8.72 1.79
CA PHE A 166 5.57 9.16 0.88
C PHE A 166 6.91 9.31 1.59
N ALA A 167 6.94 9.90 2.79
CA ALA A 167 8.16 10.06 3.57
C ALA A 167 8.78 8.70 3.92
N VAL A 168 7.97 7.74 4.37
CA VAL A 168 8.43 6.38 4.68
C VAL A 168 8.93 5.68 3.42
N TRP A 169 8.18 5.72 2.32
CA TRP A 169 8.61 5.13 1.06
C TRP A 169 9.93 5.73 0.54
N MET A 170 10.05 7.07 0.53
CA MET A 170 11.26 7.77 0.11
C MET A 170 12.45 7.43 1.01
N PHE A 171 12.23 7.40 2.32
CA PHE A 171 13.24 7.02 3.28
C PHE A 171 13.81 5.62 3.00
N PHE A 172 12.96 4.62 2.81
CA PHE A 172 13.42 3.27 2.46
C PHE A 172 14.07 3.20 1.07
N SER A 173 13.63 4.02 0.12
CA SER A 173 14.22 4.10 -1.21
C SER A 173 15.64 4.69 -1.19
N LEU A 174 15.86 5.72 -0.36
CA LEU A 174 17.14 6.42 -0.23
C LEU A 174 18.14 5.65 0.64
N MET A 175 17.68 4.99 1.70
CA MET A 175 18.57 4.25 2.62
C MET A 175 19.12 2.95 2.05
N GLY A 176 18.54 2.42 0.97
CA GLY A 176 19.02 1.21 0.32
C GLY A 176 19.19 0.03 1.30
N ASN A 177 20.38 -0.56 1.33
CA ASN A 177 20.74 -1.67 2.22
C ASN A 177 21.45 -1.24 3.52
N GLU A 178 21.81 0.03 3.68
CA GLU A 178 22.72 0.47 4.76
C GLU A 178 22.05 0.56 6.13
N TRP A 179 20.75 0.90 6.16
CA TRP A 179 20.03 1.12 7.42
C TRP A 179 18.90 0.12 7.70
N ASN A 180 18.52 -0.67 6.70
CA ASN A 180 17.19 -1.30 6.67
C ASN A 180 17.09 -2.70 7.25
N GLY A 181 18.08 -3.14 8.06
CA GLY A 181 18.09 -4.36 8.87
C GLY A 181 17.01 -5.41 8.55
N PRO A 182 16.14 -5.77 9.51
CA PRO A 182 14.99 -6.61 9.27
C PRO A 182 13.73 -5.84 8.84
N PHE A 183 13.82 -4.53 8.62
CA PHE A 183 12.67 -3.64 8.38
C PHE A 183 12.52 -3.14 6.95
N SER A 184 13.36 -3.60 6.03
CA SER A 184 13.30 -3.19 4.63
C SER A 184 11.92 -3.43 4.01
N LEU A 185 11.41 -2.43 3.28
CA LEU A 185 10.25 -2.58 2.39
C LEU A 185 10.59 -3.31 1.10
N TYR A 186 11.87 -3.30 0.72
CA TYR A 186 12.39 -3.89 -0.51
C TYR A 186 13.11 -5.19 -0.19
N THR A 187 12.69 -6.29 -0.78
CA THR A 187 13.28 -7.60 -0.46
C THR A 187 14.74 -7.66 -0.86
N ILE A 188 15.13 -6.97 -1.95
CA ILE A 188 16.53 -6.91 -2.39
C ILE A 188 17.46 -6.17 -1.42
N TYR A 189 16.91 -5.35 -0.51
CA TYR A 189 17.68 -4.60 0.47
C TYR A 189 17.67 -5.26 1.85
N ILE A 190 17.08 -6.45 1.97
CA ILE A 190 17.21 -7.27 3.17
C ILE A 190 18.68 -7.71 3.27
N ARG A 191 19.29 -7.47 4.44
CA ARG A 191 20.68 -7.87 4.68
C ARG A 191 20.82 -9.39 4.62
N GLU A 192 21.99 -9.86 4.18
CA GLU A 192 22.27 -11.30 4.03
C GLU A 192 22.20 -12.09 5.34
N ASP A 193 22.45 -11.42 6.47
CA ASP A 193 22.37 -11.99 7.82
C ASP A 193 20.93 -12.06 8.37
N THR A 194 19.97 -11.46 7.67
CA THR A 194 18.58 -11.38 8.09
C THR A 194 17.74 -12.42 7.37
N ALA A 195 17.08 -13.28 8.14
CA ALA A 195 16.15 -14.25 7.57
C ALA A 195 14.94 -13.57 6.94
N PHE A 196 14.62 -13.93 5.69
CA PHE A 196 13.50 -13.35 4.95
C PHE A 196 12.16 -13.42 5.69
N TRP A 197 11.84 -14.58 6.28
CA TRP A 197 10.59 -14.75 7.04
C TRP A 197 10.47 -13.78 8.22
N LEU A 198 11.59 -13.38 8.83
CA LEU A 198 11.60 -12.46 9.97
C LEU A 198 11.21 -11.05 9.52
N ASN A 199 11.75 -10.58 8.39
CA ASN A 199 11.34 -9.31 7.80
C ASN A 199 9.84 -9.29 7.49
N GLN A 200 9.35 -10.35 6.84
CA GLN A 200 7.94 -10.48 6.47
C GLN A 200 7.03 -10.47 7.71
N LEU A 201 7.40 -11.22 8.75
CA LEU A 201 6.67 -11.27 10.01
C LEU A 201 6.64 -9.89 10.69
N LEU A 202 7.78 -9.20 10.76
CA LEU A 202 7.86 -7.87 11.36
C LEU A 202 6.97 -6.88 10.62
N LEU A 203 7.07 -6.78 9.28
CA LEU A 203 6.22 -5.89 8.49
C LEU A 203 4.73 -6.15 8.74
N LEU A 204 4.32 -7.43 8.81
CA LEU A 204 2.94 -7.80 9.15
C LEU A 204 2.55 -7.38 10.57
N LEU A 205 3.40 -7.64 11.56
CA LEU A 205 3.14 -7.26 12.95
C LEU A 205 2.98 -5.74 13.10
N PHE A 206 3.85 -4.97 12.46
CA PHE A 206 3.76 -3.51 12.46
C PHE A 206 2.52 -3.01 11.70
N ALA A 207 2.18 -3.59 10.55
CA ALA A 207 0.96 -3.25 9.81
C ALA A 207 -0.30 -3.52 10.66
N CYS A 208 -0.36 -4.68 11.32
CA CYS A 208 -1.45 -5.04 12.23
C CYS A 208 -1.52 -4.09 13.43
N GLY A 209 -0.38 -3.81 14.08
CA GLY A 209 -0.29 -2.90 15.21
C GLY A 209 -0.78 -1.48 14.86
N LEU A 210 -0.30 -0.93 13.74
CA LEU A 210 -0.74 0.37 13.23
C LEU A 210 -2.23 0.39 12.91
N THR A 211 -2.75 -0.68 12.30
CA THR A 211 -4.18 -0.80 11.98
C THR A 211 -5.05 -0.85 13.23
N ILE A 212 -4.62 -1.57 14.28
CA ILE A 212 -5.31 -1.64 15.57
C ILE A 212 -5.28 -0.26 16.25
N ILE A 213 -4.12 0.40 16.32
CA ILE A 213 -3.98 1.74 16.89
C ILE A 213 -4.88 2.73 16.15
N SER A 214 -4.88 2.68 14.82
CA SER A 214 -5.76 3.45 13.95
C SER A 214 -7.23 3.21 14.26
N ALA A 215 -7.66 1.95 14.40
CA ALA A 215 -9.03 1.60 14.75
C ALA A 215 -9.46 2.16 16.11
N ILE A 216 -8.59 2.06 17.12
CA ILE A 216 -8.83 2.61 18.46
C ILE A 216 -8.98 4.14 18.39
N GLN A 217 -8.07 4.82 17.69
CA GLN A 217 -8.10 6.28 17.55
C GLN A 217 -9.32 6.75 16.78
N LEU A 218 -9.69 6.04 15.72
CA LEU A 218 -10.85 6.32 14.90
C LEU A 218 -12.15 6.17 15.70
N ASN A 219 -12.22 5.22 16.63
CA ASN A 219 -13.40 4.98 17.47
C ASN A 219 -13.65 6.07 18.53
N LYS A 220 -12.66 6.89 18.85
CA LYS A 220 -12.82 8.04 19.76
C LYS A 220 -13.61 9.15 19.09
N ARG A 221 -14.94 9.01 19.01
CA ARG A 221 -15.84 9.90 18.25
C ARG A 221 -15.73 11.38 18.59
N THR A 222 -15.52 11.70 19.88
CA THR A 222 -15.33 13.08 20.37
C THR A 222 -14.17 13.79 19.70
N ARG A 223 -13.19 13.06 19.15
CA ARG A 223 -12.07 13.63 18.41
C ARG A 223 -12.49 14.25 17.08
N TRP A 224 -13.58 13.78 16.48
CA TRP A 224 -14.01 14.17 15.13
C TRP A 224 -15.08 15.24 15.11
N ILE A 225 -15.77 15.42 16.23
CA ILE A 225 -16.76 16.47 16.43
C ILE A 225 -15.96 17.72 16.82
N VAL A 226 -16.06 18.77 16.02
CA VAL A 226 -15.46 20.05 16.41
C VAL A 226 -16.38 20.61 17.48
N LEU A 227 -15.90 20.70 18.72
CA LEU A 227 -16.53 21.59 19.69
C LEU A 227 -16.31 23.00 19.12
N GLU A 228 -17.35 23.59 18.54
CA GLU A 228 -17.40 25.03 18.36
C GLU A 228 -17.32 25.65 19.76
N GLU A 229 -16.11 25.96 20.21
CA GLU A 229 -15.85 26.90 21.30
C GLU A 229 -15.03 28.06 20.69
N GLU A 230 -15.75 29.18 20.55
CA GLU A 230 -15.34 30.58 20.28
C GLU A 230 -15.17 31.05 18.83
#